data_AF-A0A5C1B509-F1
#
_entry.id   AF-A0A5C1B509-F1
#
_cell.length_a   1.000
_cell.length_b   1.000
_cell.length_c   1.000
_cell.angle_alpha   90.00
_cell.angle_beta   90.00
_cell.angle_gamma   90.00
#
_symmetry.space_group_name_H-M   'P 1'
#
loop_
_entity.id
_entity.type
_entity.pdbx_description
1 polymer ?
#
loop_
_entity_poly.entity_id
_entity_poly.type
_entity_poly.pdbx_seq_one_letter_code
_entity_poly.pdbx_strand_id
1 'polypeptide(L)'
;MKTLTISTLTICGIEELPGNSAREVTHVLSVLDPERAEIEAFGAYGEHHRVTLRFHDIIDPRPGLIMPAPEHVGEVLRFGEDLRETAAARVKGHLLVHCHMGISRSTAAMLTLMAQADPAEGEDVLFERLRHIRPQAWPNSVMIGFADEQLGRDGRLTEALRRHYAHQLRVQPKYRNWMADLGRGREVEMAV
;
A
#
# COMPACT_ATOMS: atom_id res chain seq x y z
N MET A 1 22.59 2.90 -8.42
CA MET A 1 21.40 2.22 -7.89
C MET A 1 20.37 2.19 -9.01
N LYS A 2 19.98 1.00 -9.48
CA LYS A 2 19.01 0.85 -10.57
C LYS A 2 17.61 0.88 -9.94
N THR A 3 17.05 2.09 -9.88
CA THR A 3 15.65 2.37 -9.55
C THR A 3 14.76 1.50 -10.42
N LEU A 4 13.68 0.93 -9.87
CA LEU A 4 12.58 0.36 -10.64
C LEU A 4 12.33 1.23 -11.88
N THR A 5 12.27 0.65 -13.10
CA THR A 5 11.85 1.41 -14.31
C THR A 5 10.33 1.71 -14.30
N ILE A 6 9.76 1.83 -13.10
CA ILE A 6 8.39 2.27 -12.86
C ILE A 6 8.43 3.78 -12.64
N SER A 7 8.04 4.52 -13.68
CA SER A 7 8.02 5.98 -13.65
C SER A 7 6.73 6.52 -13.03
N THR A 8 5.69 5.70 -12.95
CA THR A 8 4.35 6.13 -12.51
C THR A 8 3.84 5.19 -11.42
N LEU A 9 3.46 5.77 -10.28
CA LEU A 9 2.85 5.08 -9.14
C LEU A 9 1.44 5.62 -8.94
N THR A 10 0.46 4.73 -8.83
CA THR A 10 -0.94 5.07 -8.53
C THR A 10 -1.44 4.25 -7.36
N ILE A 11 -2.15 4.91 -6.44
CA ILE A 11 -2.93 4.26 -5.38
C ILE A 11 -4.38 4.68 -5.52
N CYS A 12 -5.31 3.73 -5.49
CA CYS A 12 -6.73 4.04 -5.58
C CYS A 12 -7.61 3.04 -4.81
N GLY A 13 -8.88 3.39 -4.62
CA GLY A 13 -9.95 2.49 -4.23
C GLY A 13 -10.57 1.79 -5.43
N ILE A 14 -11.50 0.86 -5.18
CA ILE A 14 -12.17 0.10 -6.24
C ILE A 14 -13.00 1.02 -7.15
N GLU A 15 -13.76 1.96 -6.57
CA GLU A 15 -14.60 2.91 -7.32
C GLU A 15 -13.79 3.83 -8.26
N GLU A 16 -12.49 3.98 -8.00
CA GLU A 16 -11.58 4.82 -8.79
C GLU A 16 -10.89 4.04 -9.93
N LEU A 17 -11.00 2.70 -9.95
CA LEU A 17 -10.37 1.86 -10.97
C LEU A 17 -10.82 2.19 -12.41
N PRO A 18 -12.12 2.44 -12.70
CA PRO A 18 -12.53 2.77 -14.07
C PRO A 18 -11.80 4.00 -14.65
N GLY A 19 -11.46 4.99 -13.81
CA GLY A 19 -10.74 6.19 -14.23
C GLY A 19 -9.26 5.98 -14.56
N ASN A 20 -8.71 4.79 -14.32
CA ASN A 20 -7.30 4.47 -14.55
C ASN A 20 -7.07 3.56 -15.78
N SER A 21 -8.12 3.07 -16.43
CA SER A 21 -8.04 2.11 -17.55
C SER A 21 -7.22 2.62 -18.74
N ALA A 22 -7.35 3.91 -19.06
CA ALA A 22 -6.63 4.55 -20.18
C ALA A 22 -5.18 4.98 -19.83
N ARG A 23 -4.69 4.70 -18.62
CA ARG A 23 -3.40 5.21 -18.13
C ARG A 23 -2.22 4.24 -18.36
N GLU A 24 -2.34 3.32 -19.32
CA GLU A 24 -1.29 2.35 -19.67
C GLU A 24 -0.72 1.62 -18.44
N VAL A 25 -1.60 1.16 -17.55
CA VAL A 25 -1.20 0.41 -16.35
C VAL A 25 -0.57 -0.91 -16.77
N THR A 26 0.67 -1.14 -16.34
CA THR A 26 1.44 -2.34 -16.70
C THR A 26 1.42 -3.40 -15.61
N HIS A 27 1.27 -2.98 -14.36
CA HIS A 27 1.28 -3.85 -13.19
C HIS A 27 0.24 -3.42 -12.19
N VAL A 28 -0.44 -4.41 -11.62
CA VAL A 28 -1.50 -4.20 -10.63
C VAL A 28 -1.24 -5.10 -9.44
N LEU A 29 -1.25 -4.50 -8.25
CA LEU A 29 -1.36 -5.22 -6.99
C LEU A 29 -2.73 -4.94 -6.37
N SER A 30 -3.56 -5.98 -6.33
CA SER A 30 -4.90 -5.94 -5.76
C SER A 30 -4.89 -6.51 -4.35
N VAL A 31 -5.27 -5.72 -3.35
CA VAL A 31 -5.45 -6.21 -1.98
C VAL A 31 -6.92 -6.15 -1.59
N LEU A 32 -7.57 -7.31 -1.57
CA LEU A 32 -9.03 -7.44 -1.45
C LEU A 32 -9.43 -8.16 -0.17
N ASP A 33 -10.66 -7.93 0.27
CA ASP A 33 -11.27 -8.80 1.27
C ASP A 33 -11.48 -10.20 0.66
N PRO A 34 -11.31 -11.30 1.42
CA PRO A 34 -11.38 -12.67 0.89
C PRO A 34 -12.65 -12.97 0.09
N GLU A 35 -13.79 -12.50 0.57
CA GLU A 35 -15.13 -12.66 0.03
C GLU A 35 -15.44 -11.72 -1.16
N ARG A 36 -14.55 -10.75 -1.43
CA ARG A 36 -14.79 -9.81 -2.52
C ARG A 36 -14.74 -10.52 -3.86
N ALA A 37 -15.80 -10.36 -4.65
CA ALA A 37 -15.85 -10.82 -6.03
C ALA A 37 -14.70 -10.25 -6.87
N GLU A 38 -14.41 -10.90 -7.99
CA GLU A 38 -13.42 -10.41 -8.95
C GLU A 38 -13.77 -9.00 -9.47
N ILE A 39 -12.73 -8.23 -9.75
CA ILE A 39 -12.89 -6.83 -10.14
C ILE A 39 -13.05 -6.73 -11.65
N GLU A 40 -14.29 -6.48 -12.09
CA GLU A 40 -14.67 -6.39 -13.50
C GLU A 40 -14.03 -5.19 -14.23
N ALA A 41 -13.68 -4.12 -13.50
CA ALA A 41 -13.12 -2.89 -14.07
C ALA A 41 -11.83 -3.15 -14.89
N PHE A 42 -11.08 -4.19 -14.56
CA PHE A 42 -9.87 -4.57 -15.29
C PHE A 42 -10.15 -5.13 -16.71
N GLY A 43 -11.40 -5.47 -17.04
CA GLY A 43 -11.79 -5.83 -18.40
C GLY A 43 -11.66 -4.67 -19.40
N ALA A 44 -11.60 -3.42 -18.93
CA ALA A 44 -11.36 -2.23 -19.74
C ALA A 44 -9.87 -1.84 -19.83
N TYR A 45 -8.98 -2.55 -19.14
CA TYR A 45 -7.55 -2.25 -19.12
C TYR A 45 -6.85 -2.96 -20.28
N GLY A 46 -5.73 -2.40 -20.74
CA GLY A 46 -4.80 -3.12 -21.61
C GLY A 46 -4.16 -4.33 -20.91
N GLU A 47 -3.30 -5.07 -21.62
CA GLU A 47 -2.54 -6.16 -21.03
C GLU A 47 -1.72 -5.65 -19.83
N HIS A 48 -1.88 -6.31 -18.68
CA HIS A 48 -1.19 -5.97 -17.46
C HIS A 48 -0.92 -7.23 -16.63
N HIS A 49 0.19 -7.23 -15.90
CA HIS A 49 0.46 -8.25 -14.91
C HIS A 49 -0.29 -7.92 -13.61
N ARG A 50 -1.07 -8.86 -13.07
CA ARG A 50 -1.86 -8.65 -11.85
C ARG A 50 -1.58 -9.73 -10.81
N VAL A 51 -1.29 -9.29 -9.60
CA VAL A 51 -1.25 -10.14 -8.40
C VAL A 51 -2.37 -9.72 -7.45
N THR A 52 -3.10 -10.70 -6.90
CA THR A 52 -4.21 -10.48 -5.97
C THR A 52 -3.90 -11.12 -4.62
N LEU A 53 -3.89 -10.32 -3.56
CA LEU A 53 -3.79 -10.75 -2.18
C LEU A 53 -5.16 -10.62 -1.50
N ARG A 54 -5.49 -11.58 -0.62
CA ARG A 54 -6.82 -11.69 0.00
C ARG A 54 -6.73 -11.81 1.52
N PHE A 55 -7.00 -10.71 2.21
CA PHE A 55 -7.08 -10.61 3.67
C PHE A 55 -7.82 -9.33 4.07
N HIS A 56 -8.45 -9.31 5.25
CA HIS A 56 -9.28 -8.19 5.68
C HIS A 56 -8.43 -7.02 6.16
N ASP A 57 -8.96 -5.81 5.99
CA ASP A 57 -8.39 -4.59 6.55
C ASP A 57 -8.69 -4.49 8.04
N ILE A 58 -7.94 -5.22 8.87
CA ILE A 58 -8.03 -5.15 10.33
C ILE A 58 -6.64 -5.02 10.92
N ILE A 59 -6.59 -4.48 12.15
CA ILE A 59 -5.35 -4.33 12.91
C ILE A 59 -5.33 -5.20 14.16
N ASP A 60 -6.50 -5.59 14.66
CA ASP A 60 -6.66 -6.48 15.80
C ASP A 60 -7.40 -7.77 15.36
N PRO A 61 -7.09 -8.93 15.95
CA PRO A 61 -7.75 -10.18 15.61
C PRO A 61 -9.26 -10.11 15.82
N ARG A 62 -10.03 -10.60 14.85
CA ARG A 62 -11.50 -10.70 14.94
C ARG A 62 -11.97 -12.09 14.52
N PRO A 63 -12.92 -12.73 15.24
CA PRO A 63 -13.42 -14.04 14.89
C PRO A 63 -13.91 -14.10 13.43
N GLY A 64 -13.46 -15.13 12.70
CA GLY A 64 -13.84 -15.34 11.31
C GLY A 64 -13.17 -14.42 10.28
N LEU A 65 -12.32 -13.47 10.71
CA LEU A 65 -11.61 -12.57 9.80
C LEU A 65 -10.12 -12.92 9.69
N ILE A 66 -9.64 -12.96 8.45
CA ILE A 66 -8.23 -13.11 8.09
C ILE A 66 -7.51 -11.76 8.28
N MET A 67 -6.57 -11.69 9.20
CA MET A 67 -5.73 -10.50 9.46
C MET A 67 -4.55 -10.44 8.47
N PRO A 68 -3.95 -9.25 8.22
CA PRO A 68 -2.63 -9.19 7.62
C PRO A 68 -1.65 -10.08 8.40
N ALA A 69 -0.72 -10.71 7.67
CA ALA A 69 0.21 -11.70 8.21
C ALA A 69 1.58 -11.52 7.51
N PRO A 70 2.69 -12.01 8.08
CA PRO A 70 4.01 -11.87 7.49
C PRO A 70 4.07 -12.36 6.04
N GLU A 71 3.38 -13.46 5.73
CA GLU A 71 3.34 -14.07 4.39
C GLU A 71 2.71 -13.13 3.37
N HIS A 72 1.66 -12.38 3.76
CA HIS A 72 1.04 -11.40 2.87
C HIS A 72 2.00 -10.28 2.48
N VAL A 73 2.82 -9.80 3.43
CA VAL A 73 3.84 -8.78 3.13
C VAL A 73 5.01 -9.39 2.34
N GLY A 74 5.35 -10.65 2.60
CA GLY A 74 6.30 -11.41 1.79
C GLY A 74 5.87 -11.50 0.32
N GLU A 75 4.58 -11.70 0.05
CA GLU A 75 4.06 -11.67 -1.34
C GLU A 75 4.12 -10.27 -1.97
N VAL A 76 3.93 -9.20 -1.19
CA VAL A 76 4.14 -7.83 -1.69
C VAL A 76 5.61 -7.64 -2.09
N LEU A 77 6.55 -8.10 -1.27
CA LEU A 77 7.98 -8.02 -1.56
C LEU A 77 8.36 -8.88 -2.77
N ARG A 78 7.81 -10.10 -2.88
CA ARG A 78 8.02 -10.97 -4.04
C ARG A 78 7.56 -10.29 -5.33
N PHE A 79 6.36 -9.71 -5.33
CA PHE A 79 5.86 -8.90 -6.43
C PHE A 79 6.81 -7.74 -6.76
N GLY A 80 7.37 -7.07 -5.74
CA GLY A 80 8.39 -6.04 -5.94
C GLY A 80 9.67 -6.53 -6.62
N GLU A 81 10.13 -7.75 -6.33
CA GLU A 81 11.27 -8.36 -7.03
C GLU A 81 10.91 -8.71 -8.48
N ASP A 82 9.74 -9.31 -8.74
CA ASP A 82 9.27 -9.62 -10.09
C ASP A 82 9.17 -8.36 -10.97
N LEU A 83 8.74 -7.24 -10.37
CA LEU A 83 8.74 -5.93 -11.02
C LEU A 83 10.16 -5.48 -11.43
N ARG A 84 11.17 -5.72 -10.60
CA ARG A 84 12.57 -5.35 -10.87
C ARG A 84 13.19 -6.22 -11.95
N GLU A 85 12.87 -7.51 -11.99
CA GLU A 85 13.37 -8.43 -13.01
C GLU A 85 12.80 -8.09 -14.39
N THR A 86 11.48 -7.85 -14.44
CA THR A 86 10.80 -7.49 -15.69
C THR A 86 11.05 -6.05 -16.14
N ALA A 87 11.56 -5.20 -15.26
CA ALA A 87 11.97 -3.81 -15.54
C ALA A 87 13.15 -3.71 -16.52
N ALA A 88 14.06 -4.69 -16.56
CA ALA A 88 15.22 -4.68 -17.45
C ALA A 88 14.85 -4.75 -18.95
N ALA A 89 13.63 -5.24 -19.26
CA ALA A 89 13.12 -5.37 -20.61
C ALA A 89 12.19 -4.21 -21.04
N ARG A 90 11.94 -3.21 -20.17
CA ARG A 90 10.93 -2.17 -20.40
C ARG A 90 11.49 -0.75 -20.33
N VAL A 91 10.99 0.10 -21.22
CA VAL A 91 11.36 1.53 -21.28
C VAL A 91 10.60 2.37 -20.25
N LYS A 92 9.36 1.99 -19.90
CA LYS A 92 8.51 2.63 -18.87
C LYS A 92 7.56 1.61 -18.23
N GLY A 93 7.28 1.78 -16.94
CA GLY A 93 6.29 1.01 -16.19
C GLY A 93 5.35 1.90 -15.37
N HIS A 94 4.08 1.50 -15.29
CA HIS A 94 3.08 2.09 -14.40
C HIS A 94 2.56 1.01 -13.44
N LEU A 95 2.80 1.23 -12.15
CA LEU A 95 2.29 0.39 -11.06
C LEU A 95 1.05 1.03 -10.44
N LEU A 96 -0.04 0.27 -10.41
CA LEU A 96 -1.25 0.58 -9.68
C LEU A 96 -1.41 -0.37 -8.51
N VAL A 97 -1.55 0.17 -7.29
CA VAL A 97 -1.86 -0.62 -6.09
C VAL A 97 -3.21 -0.19 -5.57
N HIS A 98 -4.14 -1.12 -5.37
CA HIS A 98 -5.48 -0.78 -4.89
C HIS A 98 -5.97 -1.71 -3.80
N CYS A 99 -6.90 -1.20 -3.01
CA CYS A 99 -7.71 -1.97 -2.08
C CYS A 99 -9.14 -1.43 -2.14
N HIS A 100 -9.97 -1.66 -1.12
CA HIS A 100 -11.35 -1.18 -1.12
C HIS A 100 -11.46 0.34 -1.27
N MET A 101 -10.91 1.11 -0.31
CA MET A 101 -10.98 2.59 -0.31
C MET A 101 -9.70 3.27 -0.81
N GLY A 102 -8.62 2.53 -1.04
CA GLY A 102 -7.33 3.11 -1.39
C GLY A 102 -6.68 3.89 -0.23
N ILE A 103 -6.93 3.47 1.01
CA ILE A 103 -6.54 4.23 2.22
C ILE A 103 -5.53 3.47 3.07
N SER A 104 -5.74 2.17 3.33
CA SER A 104 -4.97 1.43 4.34
C SER A 104 -4.10 0.30 3.79
N ARG A 105 -4.68 -0.81 3.34
CA ARG A 105 -3.90 -1.93 2.76
C ARG A 105 -3.03 -1.53 1.57
N SER A 106 -3.58 -0.79 0.60
CA SER A 106 -2.86 -0.42 -0.61
C SER A 106 -1.78 0.63 -0.37
N THR A 107 -1.98 1.51 0.60
CA THR A 107 -0.97 2.52 0.96
C THR A 107 0.16 1.89 1.77
N ALA A 108 -0.13 0.91 2.64
CA ALA A 108 0.89 0.08 3.27
C ALA A 108 1.70 -0.71 2.24
N ALA A 109 1.03 -1.42 1.32
CA ALA A 109 1.70 -2.18 0.28
C ALA A 109 2.56 -1.29 -0.64
N MET A 110 2.05 -0.13 -1.07
CA MET A 110 2.85 0.81 -1.88
C MET A 110 4.06 1.33 -1.09
N LEU A 111 3.90 1.63 0.20
CA LEU A 111 5.03 2.06 1.02
C LEU A 111 6.09 0.97 1.15
N THR A 112 5.68 -0.29 1.38
CA THR A 112 6.58 -1.45 1.39
C THR A 112 7.36 -1.56 0.08
N LEU A 113 6.69 -1.44 -1.07
CA LEU A 113 7.34 -1.50 -2.38
C LEU A 113 8.32 -0.33 -2.60
N MET A 114 7.99 0.88 -2.16
CA MET A 114 8.91 2.02 -2.23
C MET A 114 10.13 1.81 -1.32
N ALA A 115 9.93 1.31 -0.10
CA ALA A 115 11.00 1.03 0.86
C ALA A 115 11.93 -0.11 0.40
N GLN A 116 11.38 -1.12 -0.28
CA GLN A 116 12.15 -2.19 -0.91
C GLN A 116 12.97 -1.68 -2.09
N ALA A 117 12.38 -0.82 -2.93
CA ALA A 117 13.01 -0.30 -4.13
C ALA A 117 14.16 0.68 -3.85
N ASP A 118 14.09 1.39 -2.73
CA ASP A 118 15.15 2.29 -2.27
C ASP A 118 15.55 2.01 -0.81
N PRO A 119 16.45 1.02 -0.59
CA PRO A 119 16.91 0.66 0.74
C PRO A 119 17.60 1.79 1.51
N ALA A 120 18.15 2.78 0.81
CA ALA A 120 18.88 3.90 1.41
C ALA A 120 17.99 5.10 1.73
N GLU A 121 16.79 5.18 1.12
CA GLU A 121 15.85 6.27 1.35
C GLU A 121 15.36 6.28 2.80
N GLY A 122 15.28 7.49 3.36
CA GLY A 122 14.82 7.72 4.72
C GLY A 122 13.32 7.51 4.86
N GLU A 123 12.88 6.97 5.99
CA GLU A 123 11.49 6.55 6.16
C GLU A 123 10.49 7.73 6.09
N ASP A 124 10.83 8.90 6.65
CA ASP A 124 10.00 10.10 6.55
C ASP A 124 9.81 10.56 5.09
N VAL A 125 10.86 10.46 4.26
CA VAL A 125 10.82 10.82 2.83
C VAL A 125 9.89 9.86 2.08
N LEU A 126 9.93 8.57 2.40
CA LEU A 126 8.98 7.59 1.84
C LEU A 126 7.53 7.95 2.17
N PHE A 127 7.25 8.35 3.41
CA PHE A 127 5.91 8.80 3.81
C PHE A 127 5.51 10.14 3.20
N GLU A 128 6.45 11.07 2.97
CA GLU A 128 6.21 12.29 2.21
C GLU A 128 5.80 11.97 0.78
N ARG A 129 6.54 11.10 0.10
CA ARG A 129 6.22 10.64 -1.25
C ARG A 129 4.86 9.92 -1.29
N LEU A 130 4.56 9.09 -0.29
CA LEU A 130 3.26 8.43 -0.16
C LEU A 130 2.11 9.44 -0.12
N ARG A 131 2.24 10.53 0.65
CA ARG A 131 1.23 11.60 0.72
C ARG A 131 1.06 12.33 -0.61
N HIS A 132 2.11 12.48 -1.40
CA HIS A 132 2.00 13.05 -2.75
C HIS A 132 1.23 12.11 -3.70
N ILE A 133 1.43 10.79 -3.58
CA ILE A 133 0.72 9.80 -4.39
C ILE A 133 -0.75 9.67 -3.95
N ARG A 134 -1.01 9.65 -2.63
CA ARG A 134 -2.32 9.48 -2.03
C ARG A 134 -2.47 10.35 -0.78
N PRO A 135 -3.02 11.58 -0.91
CA PRO A 135 -3.15 12.51 0.22
C PRO A 135 -3.95 11.96 1.41
N GLN A 136 -4.93 11.09 1.15
CA GLN A 136 -5.74 10.42 2.16
C GLN A 136 -5.13 9.14 2.75
N ALA A 137 -3.84 8.88 2.54
CA ALA A 137 -3.21 7.65 3.00
C ALA A 137 -3.28 7.48 4.53
N TRP A 138 -3.66 6.28 4.97
CA TRP A 138 -3.65 5.84 6.36
C TRP A 138 -3.19 4.37 6.40
N PRO A 139 -1.88 4.10 6.18
CA PRO A 139 -1.35 2.75 6.02
C PRO A 139 -1.73 1.81 7.15
N ASN A 140 -2.00 0.54 6.86
CA ASN A 140 -2.29 -0.47 7.88
C ASN A 140 -1.02 -0.74 8.72
N SER A 141 -1.08 -0.47 10.01
CA SER A 141 0.06 -0.57 10.94
C SER A 141 0.62 -1.98 11.10
N VAL A 142 -0.22 -3.02 11.01
CA VAL A 142 0.23 -4.42 11.08
C VAL A 142 1.08 -4.75 9.86
N MET A 143 0.64 -4.34 8.66
CA MET A 143 1.43 -4.53 7.44
C MET A 143 2.76 -3.77 7.50
N ILE A 144 2.77 -2.54 8.02
CA ILE A 144 4.01 -1.76 8.16
C ILE A 144 4.97 -2.41 9.15
N GLY A 145 4.48 -2.95 10.27
CA GLY A 145 5.32 -3.68 11.23
C GLY A 145 6.02 -4.88 10.58
N PHE A 146 5.29 -5.69 9.80
CA PHE A 146 5.90 -6.80 9.07
C PHE A 146 6.86 -6.34 7.96
N ALA A 147 6.55 -5.24 7.27
CA ALA A 147 7.44 -4.69 6.25
C ALA A 147 8.74 -4.17 6.86
N ASP A 148 8.66 -3.53 8.02
CA ASP A 148 9.80 -3.04 8.78
C ASP A 148 10.74 -4.19 9.15
N GLU A 149 10.20 -5.26 9.74
CA GLU A 149 10.95 -6.46 10.12
C GLU A 149 11.59 -7.14 8.89
N GLN A 150 10.80 -7.43 7.86
CA GLN A 150 11.26 -8.17 6.68
C GLN A 150 12.28 -7.39 5.83
N LEU A 151 12.25 -6.06 5.87
CA LEU A 151 13.22 -5.20 5.19
C LEU A 151 14.42 -4.83 6.07
N GLY A 152 14.47 -5.26 7.34
CA GLY A 152 15.55 -4.93 8.26
C GLY A 152 15.63 -3.41 8.54
N ARG A 153 14.48 -2.76 8.76
CA ARG A 153 14.40 -1.32 9.03
C ARG A 153 14.50 -0.98 10.53
N ASP A 154 14.62 -1.98 11.40
CA ASP A 154 14.88 -1.85 12.85
C ASP A 154 13.88 -0.94 13.58
N GLY A 155 12.60 -1.02 13.23
CA GLY A 155 11.51 -0.22 13.79
C GLY A 155 11.40 1.20 13.22
N ARG A 156 12.33 1.63 12.34
CA ARG A 156 12.34 3.00 11.82
C ARG A 156 11.15 3.29 10.91
N LEU A 157 10.65 2.31 10.17
CA LEU A 157 9.48 2.48 9.29
C LEU A 157 8.21 2.62 10.14
N THR A 158 8.12 1.85 11.23
CA THR A 158 7.03 1.95 12.21
C THR A 158 7.05 3.29 12.95
N GLU A 159 8.22 3.79 13.31
CA GLU A 159 8.37 5.09 13.98
C GLU A 159 8.01 6.26 13.04
N ALA A 160 8.38 6.18 11.76
CA ALA A 160 7.92 7.14 10.75
C ALA A 160 6.40 7.04 10.47
N LEU A 161 5.78 5.86 10.59
CA LEU A 161 4.34 5.70 10.50
C LEU A 161 3.60 6.49 11.59
N ARG A 162 4.13 6.47 12.82
CA ARG A 162 3.57 7.22 13.96
C ARG A 162 3.53 8.72 13.66
N ARG A 163 4.64 9.28 13.17
CA ARG A 163 4.72 10.68 12.71
C ARG A 163 3.81 10.96 11.52
N HIS A 164 3.66 10.00 10.60
CA HIS A 164 2.72 10.12 9.48
C HIS A 164 1.27 10.22 9.98
N TYR A 165 0.85 9.41 10.94
CA TYR A 165 -0.48 9.53 11.53
C TYR A 165 -0.67 10.88 12.23
N ALA A 166 0.33 11.37 12.98
CA ALA A 166 0.28 12.70 13.59
C ALA A 166 0.12 13.81 12.54
N HIS A 167 0.86 13.71 11.44
CA HIS A 167 0.70 14.61 10.29
C HIS A 167 -0.73 14.56 9.74
N GLN A 168 -1.28 13.36 9.49
CA GLN A 168 -2.62 13.21 8.92
C GLN A 168 -3.70 13.75 9.86
N LEU A 169 -3.58 13.54 11.17
CA LEU A 169 -4.52 14.09 12.15
C LEU A 169 -4.42 15.62 12.25
N ARG A 170 -3.24 16.21 12.02
CA ARG A 170 -3.08 17.67 11.95
C ARG A 170 -3.71 18.25 10.68
N VAL A 171 -3.51 17.62 9.53
CA VAL A 171 -4.01 18.10 8.23
C VAL A 171 -5.51 17.80 8.05
N GLN A 172 -5.97 16.65 8.56
CA GLN A 172 -7.35 16.19 8.49
C GLN A 172 -7.87 15.79 9.88
N PRO A 173 -8.19 16.74 10.77
CA PRO A 173 -8.64 16.44 12.13
C PRO A 173 -9.83 15.47 12.22
N LYS A 174 -10.69 15.46 11.20
CA LYS A 174 -11.82 14.52 11.07
C LYS A 174 -11.40 13.04 11.07
N TYR A 175 -10.14 12.72 10.70
CA TYR A 175 -9.62 11.35 10.70
C TYR A 175 -9.57 10.76 12.09
N ARG A 176 -9.45 11.58 13.15
CA ARG A 176 -9.44 11.08 14.53
C ARG A 176 -10.68 10.24 14.83
N ASN A 177 -11.86 10.79 14.55
CA ASN A 177 -13.12 10.11 14.83
C ASN A 177 -13.37 9.04 13.76
N TRP A 178 -13.18 9.38 12.49
CA TRP A 178 -13.45 8.44 11.41
C TRP A 178 -12.63 7.15 11.49
N MET A 179 -11.32 7.26 11.78
CA MET A 179 -10.47 6.08 11.94
C MET A 179 -10.83 5.30 13.21
N ALA A 180 -11.15 5.97 14.31
CA ALA A 180 -11.62 5.29 15.52
C ALA A 180 -12.90 4.48 15.27
N ASP A 181 -13.89 5.07 14.58
CA ASP A 181 -15.15 4.40 14.22
C ASP A 181 -14.95 3.18 13.31
N LEU A 182 -13.89 3.20 12.49
CA LEU A 182 -13.47 2.06 11.65
C LEU A 182 -12.66 1.00 12.40
N GLY A 183 -12.56 1.09 13.73
CA GLY A 183 -11.79 0.17 14.55
C GLY A 183 -10.27 0.39 14.49
N ARG A 184 -9.84 1.62 14.19
CA ARG A 184 -8.42 2.01 14.10
C ARG A 184 -7.93 2.86 15.27
N GLY A 185 -8.54 2.68 16.44
CA GLY A 185 -8.19 3.41 17.66
C GLY A 185 -6.70 3.33 17.99
N ARG A 186 -6.10 2.13 17.92
CA ARG A 186 -4.67 1.93 18.16
C ARG A 186 -3.77 2.73 17.20
N GLU A 187 -4.14 2.86 15.93
CA GLU A 187 -3.40 3.69 14.95
C GLU A 187 -3.57 5.19 15.24
N VAL A 188 -4.72 5.62 15.75
CA VAL A 188 -4.93 7.00 16.20
C VAL A 188 -4.08 7.32 17.44
N GLU A 189 -3.96 6.38 18.37
CA GLU A 189 -3.13 6.50 19.58
C GLU A 189 -1.63 6.47 19.27
N MET A 190 -1.24 5.83 18.17
CA MET A 190 0.14 5.81 17.69
C MET A 190 0.64 7.19 17.25
N ALA A 191 -0.25 8.13 16.91
CA ALA A 191 0.11 9.44 16.40
C ALA A 191 0.88 10.28 17.43
N VAL A 192 2.18 10.46 17.23
CA VAL A 192 3.09 11.29 18.05
C VAL A 192 3.94 12.23 17.20
#